data_AF-A0A2D1AB85-F1
#
_entry.id   AF-A0A2D1AB85-F1
#
_cell.length_a   1.000
_cell.length_b   1.000
_cell.length_c   1.000
_cell.angle_alpha   90.00
_cell.angle_beta   90.00
_cell.angle_gamma   90.00
#
_symmetry.space_group_name_H-M   'P 1'
#
loop_
_entity.id
_entity.type
_entity.pdbx_description
1 polymer ?
#
loop_
_entity_poly.entity_id
_entity_poly.type
_entity_poly.pdbx_seq_one_letter_code
_entity_poly.pdbx_strand_id
1 'polypeptide(L)' 'MRLWREARQRHAPVEAWASIVEDPVKSKSYKSVRGLGGFVRSTWEEVNEIVAAANVYT' A
#
# COMPACT_ATOMS: atom_id res chain seq x y z
N MET A 1 -3.75 -4.81 -1.03
CA MET A 1 -3.49 -4.73 -2.48
C MET A 1 -4.39 -3.75 -3.23
N ARG A 2 -5.72 -3.74 -3.01
CA ARG A 2 -6.63 -2.83 -3.73
C ARG A 2 -6.19 -1.35 -3.68
N LEU A 3 -5.96 -0.80 -2.49
CA LEU A 3 -5.52 0.59 -2.31
C LEU A 3 -4.22 0.91 -3.06
N TRP A 4 -3.24 0.00 -3.03
CA TRP A 4 -1.98 0.14 -3.75
C TRP A 4 -2.19 0.23 -5.26
N ARG A 5 -2.93 -0.72 -5.84
CA ARG A 5 -3.19 -0.76 -7.29
C ARG A 5 -3.97 0.47 -7.76
N GLU A 6 -4.94 0.94 -6.98
CA GLU A 6 -5.71 2.17 -7.27
C GLU A 6 -4.84 3.44 -7.21
N ALA A 7 -3.86 3.49 -6.29
CA ALA A 7 -2.95 4.62 -6.16
C ALA A 7 -1.88 4.61 -7.27
N ARG A 8 -1.34 3.44 -7.62
CA ARG A 8 -0.33 3.29 -8.68
C ARG A 8 -0.81 3.65 -10.08
N GLN A 9 -2.12 3.65 -10.31
CA GLN A 9 -2.69 4.16 -11.57
C GLN A 9 -2.54 5.68 -11.71
N ARG A 10 -2.35 6.42 -10.60
CA ARG A 10 -2.37 7.89 -10.57
C ARG A 10 -1.06 8.52 -10.11
N HIS A 11 -0.22 7.77 -9.40
CA HIS A 11 0.96 8.30 -8.71
C HIS A 11 2.19 7.43 -8.95
N ALA A 12 3.37 8.05 -8.88
CA ALA A 12 4.63 7.32 -8.80
C ALA A 12 4.69 6.47 -7.51
N PRO A 13 5.55 5.44 -7.39
CA PRO A 13 5.51 4.49 -6.27
C PRO A 13 5.55 5.13 -4.87
N VAL A 14 6.45 6.10 -4.65
CA VAL A 14 6.61 6.78 -3.36
C VAL A 14 5.38 7.67 -3.06
N GLU A 15 4.91 8.42 -4.04
CA GLU A 15 3.70 9.25 -3.92
C GLU A 15 2.44 8.40 -3.72
N ALA A 16 2.37 7.23 -4.37
CA ALA A 16 1.29 6.27 -4.20
C ALA A 16 1.24 5.78 -2.76
N TRP A 17 2.40 5.47 -2.17
CA TRP A 17 2.50 5.12 -0.76
C TRP A 17 2.04 6.27 0.15
N ALA A 18 2.57 7.48 -0.07
CA ALA A 18 2.19 8.68 0.68
C ALA A 18 0.66 8.89 0.68
N SER A 19 0.03 8.83 -0.49
CA SER A 19 -1.42 9.01 -0.68
C SER A 19 -2.31 8.00 0.08
N ILE A 20 -1.74 6.87 0.50
CA ILE A 20 -2.41 5.82 1.26
C ILE A 20 -2.16 6.00 2.76
N VAL A 21 -0.92 6.26 3.17
CA VAL A 21 -0.54 6.30 4.59
C VAL A 21 -0.92 7.61 5.27
N GLU A 22 -0.91 8.73 4.54
CA GLU A 22 -1.30 10.05 5.05
C GLU A 22 -2.83 10.20 5.16
N ASP A 23 -3.59 9.41 4.38
CA ASP A 23 -5.04 9.39 4.48
C ASP A 23 -5.47 8.53 5.71
N PRO A 24 -6.06 9.14 6.75
CA PRO A 24 -6.42 8.43 7.97
C PRO A 24 -7.52 7.38 7.74
N VAL A 25 -8.39 7.58 6.73
CA VAL A 25 -9.47 6.64 6.40
C VAL A 25 -8.88 5.42 5.70
N LYS A 26 -8.06 5.63 4.67
CA LYS A 26 -7.40 4.53 3.96
C LYS A 26 -6.47 3.76 4.89
N SER A 27 -5.66 4.46 5.67
CA SER A 27 -4.70 3.81 6.56
C SER A 27 -5.38 3.00 7.66
N LYS A 28 -6.48 3.51 8.25
CA LYS A 28 -7.29 2.76 9.20
C LYS A 28 -7.86 1.49 8.57
N SER A 29 -8.35 1.55 7.33
CA SER A 29 -9.04 0.43 6.68
C SER A 29 -8.21 -0.86 6.55
N TYR A 30 -6.89 -0.75 6.30
CA TYR A 30 -6.03 -1.94 6.23
C TYR A 30 -5.36 -2.25 7.57
N LYS A 31 -5.14 -1.26 8.44
CA LYS A 31 -4.58 -1.47 9.78
C LYS A 31 -5.55 -2.20 10.70
N SER A 32 -6.86 -1.90 10.63
CA SER A 32 -7.88 -2.50 11.50
C SER A 32 -8.15 -3.98 11.23
N VAL A 33 -7.74 -4.49 10.06
CA VAL A 33 -7.94 -5.89 9.65
C VAL A 33 -6.69 -6.76 9.81
N ARG A 34 -5.63 -6.23 10.42
CA ARG A 34 -4.41 -7.01 10.72
C ARG A 34 -4.75 -8.16 11.67
N GLY A 35 -4.34 -9.38 11.30
CA GLY A 35 -4.63 -10.59 12.08
C GLY A 35 -6.02 -11.19 11.84
N LEU A 36 -6.84 -10.62 10.95
CA LEU A 36 -8.19 -11.12 10.64
C LEU A 36 -8.25 -11.94 9.34
N GLY A 37 -7.11 -12.35 8.79
CA GLY A 37 -7.03 -13.06 7.51
C GLY A 37 -7.18 -12.15 6.28
N GLY A 38 -7.72 -12.68 5.18
CA GLY A 38 -7.94 -11.91 3.94
C GLY A 38 -6.71 -11.70 3.06
N PHE A 39 -5.68 -12.55 3.20
CA PHE A 39 -4.51 -12.50 2.33
C PHE A 39 -4.88 -12.85 0.89
N VAL A 40 -4.28 -12.09 -0.05
CA VAL A 40 -4.43 -12.31 -1.49
C VAL A 40 -3.04 -12.52 -2.06
N ARG A 41 -2.90 -13.47 -3.00
CA ARG A 41 -1.64 -13.72 -3.69
C ARG A 41 -1.15 -12.46 -4.40
N SER A 42 0.15 -12.24 -4.38
CA SER A 42 0.85 -11.17 -5.11
C SER A 42 2.11 -11.73 -5.78
N THR A 43 2.84 -10.89 -6.51
CA THR A 43 4.12 -11.22 -7.15
C THR A 43 5.26 -10.54 -6.41
N TRP A 44 6.49 -11.01 -6.64
CA TRP A 44 7.68 -10.42 -6.04
C TRP A 44 7.88 -8.97 -6.46
N GLU A 45 7.62 -8.64 -7.73
CA GLU A 45 7.75 -7.28 -8.25
C GLU A 45 6.81 -6.32 -7.51
N GLU A 46 5.55 -6.69 -7.33
CA GLU A 46 4.54 -5.84 -6.67
C GLU A 46 4.89 -5.59 -5.20
N VAL A 47 5.26 -6.64 -4.44
CA VAL A 47 5.57 -6.48 -3.01
C VAL A 47 6.90 -5.75 -2.78
N ASN A 48 7.90 -5.97 -3.62
CA ASN A 48 9.19 -5.27 -3.52
C ASN A 48 9.03 -3.78 -3.81
N GLU A 49 8.23 -3.40 -4.81
CA GLU A 49 7.93 -1.99 -5.11
C GLU A 49 7.25 -1.31 -3.89
N ILE A 50 6.26 -1.97 -3.27
CA ILE A 50 5.56 -1.44 -2.08
C ILE A 50 6.54 -1.22 -0.92
N VAL A 51 7.35 -2.23 -0.59
CA VAL A 51 8.26 -2.17 0.56
C VAL A 51 9.37 -1.13 0.32
N ALA A 52 9.92 -1.06 -0.89
CA ALA A 52 10.93 -0.05 -1.24
C ALA A 52 10.35 1.37 -1.18
N ALA A 53 9.16 1.59 -1.74
CA ALA A 53 8.49 2.90 -1.68
C ALA A 53 8.22 3.34 -0.24
N ALA A 54 7.82 2.39 0.63
CA ALA A 54 7.59 2.67 2.05
C ALA A 54 8.88 3.08 2.79
N ASN A 55 10.01 2.44 2.48
CA ASN A 55 11.31 2.76 3.08
C ASN A 55 11.92 4.06 2.56
N VAL A 56 11.65 4.44 1.29
CA VAL A 56 12.14 5.71 0.73
C VAL A 56 11.36 6.90 1.28
N TYR A 57 10.08 6.70 1.61
CA TYR A 57 9.22 7.77 2.13
C TYR A 57 9.55 8.22 3.56
N THR A 58 10.18 7.37 4.37
CA THR A 58 10.60 7.66 5.76
C THR A 58 11.62 8.77 5.88
#